data_AF-A0A345RSG8-F1
#
_entry.id   AF-A0A345RSG8-F1
#
_cell.length_a   1.000
_cell.length_b   1.000
_cell.length_c   1.000
_cell.angle_alpha   90.00
_cell.angle_beta   90.00
_cell.angle_gamma   90.00
#
_symmetry.space_group_name_H-M   'P 1'
#
loop_
_entity.id
_entity.type
_entity.pdbx_description
1 polymer ?
#
loop_
_entity_poly.entity_id
_entity_poly.type
_entity_poly.pdbx_seq_one_letter_code
_entity_poly.pdbx_strand_id
1 'polypeptide(L)'
;MIELSINELCENNMKKHRTERLEMDPHFLIARNVPWCDEYDYLSFTGRMHGRRKWSRKEYWKLEWALYQLVDEEDFSQELYWRAFKIFSITQNSFTSHYDPRDLYKIRNLKRSELYEIRQRFRSVFEGFFSGQMPSLKYYEEQNPLLIDQGD
;
A
#
# COMPACT_ATOMS: atom_id res chain seq x y z
N MET A 1 -38.23 8.29 -6.93
CA MET A 1 -37.47 7.03 -6.83
C MET A 1 -37.03 6.67 -8.23
N ILE A 2 -35.73 6.52 -8.48
CA ILE A 2 -35.18 6.18 -9.79
C ILE A 2 -35.05 4.65 -9.82
N GLU A 3 -35.92 3.97 -10.57
CA GLU A 3 -35.71 2.57 -10.94
C GLU A 3 -34.69 2.56 -12.08
N LEU A 4 -33.49 2.04 -11.80
CA LEU A 4 -32.47 1.82 -12.83
C LEU A 4 -32.92 0.69 -13.75
N SER A 5 -32.68 0.85 -15.05
CA SER A 5 -32.99 -0.21 -16.02
C SER A 5 -32.12 -1.45 -15.78
N ILE A 6 -32.61 -2.63 -16.18
CA ILE A 6 -31.88 -3.90 -16.06
C ILE A 6 -30.49 -3.83 -16.72
N ASN A 7 -30.37 -3.10 -17.84
CA ASN A 7 -29.09 -2.91 -18.54
C ASN A 7 -28.11 -2.06 -17.73
N GLU A 8 -28.58 -0.97 -17.09
CA GLU A 8 -27.74 -0.15 -16.20
C GLU A 8 -27.31 -0.93 -14.96
N LEU A 9 -28.17 -1.77 -14.41
CA LEU A 9 -27.83 -2.64 -13.28
C LEU A 9 -26.75 -3.67 -13.67
N CYS A 10 -26.86 -4.29 -14.84
CA CYS A 10 -25.86 -5.23 -15.36
C CYS A 10 -24.52 -4.53 -15.64
N GLU A 11 -24.53 -3.35 -16.28
CA GLU A 11 -23.30 -2.58 -16.51
C GLU A 11 -22.64 -2.13 -15.21
N ASN A 12 -23.43 -1.68 -14.24
CA ASN A 12 -22.91 -1.28 -12.93
C ASN A 12 -22.33 -2.48 -12.16
N ASN A 13 -22.94 -3.66 -12.25
CA ASN A 13 -22.41 -4.88 -11.65
C ASN A 13 -21.12 -5.37 -12.34
N MET A 14 -21.05 -5.31 -13.67
CA MET A 14 -19.82 -5.65 -14.41
C MET A 14 -18.69 -4.67 -14.12
N LYS A 15 -18.99 -3.36 -14.06
CA LYS A 15 -18.03 -2.32 -13.64
C LYS A 15 -17.59 -2.56 -12.21
N LYS A 16 -18.51 -2.86 -11.29
CA LYS A 16 -18.19 -3.18 -9.89
C LYS A 16 -17.26 -4.39 -9.77
N HIS A 17 -17.57 -5.52 -10.41
CA HIS A 17 -16.71 -6.70 -10.38
C HIS A 17 -15.37 -6.53 -11.11
N ARG A 18 -15.29 -5.64 -12.10
CA ARG A 18 -14.03 -5.27 -12.75
C ARG A 18 -13.19 -4.37 -11.83
N THR A 19 -13.82 -3.42 -11.14
CA THR A 19 -13.18 -2.56 -10.14
C THR A 19 -12.70 -3.37 -8.94
N GLU A 20 -13.47 -4.35 -8.46
CA GLU A 20 -13.09 -5.26 -7.38
C GLU A 20 -11.90 -6.15 -7.78
N ARG A 21 -11.85 -6.64 -9.03
CA ARG A 21 -10.70 -7.39 -9.56
C ARG A 21 -9.44 -6.55 -9.70
N LEU A 22 -9.57 -5.28 -10.11
CA LEU A 22 -8.44 -4.35 -10.17
C LEU A 22 -7.97 -3.94 -8.76
N GLU A 23 -8.88 -3.86 -7.78
CA GLU A 23 -8.54 -3.42 -6.41
C GLU A 23 -7.59 -4.36 -5.66
N MET A 24 -7.50 -5.63 -6.07
CA MET A 24 -6.60 -6.64 -5.48
C MET A 24 -5.61 -7.19 -6.50
N ASP A 25 -5.39 -6.50 -7.62
CA ASP A 25 -4.25 -6.79 -8.49
C ASP A 25 -2.96 -6.22 -7.86
N PRO A 26 -1.92 -7.03 -7.60
CA PRO A 26 -0.77 -6.57 -6.85
C PRO A 26 0.06 -5.53 -7.63
N HIS A 27 0.18 -5.66 -8.95
CA HIS A 27 0.87 -4.68 -9.80
C HIS A 27 0.17 -3.33 -9.78
N PHE A 28 -1.17 -3.32 -9.90
CA PHE A 28 -2.01 -2.12 -9.77
C PHE A 28 -1.87 -1.49 -8.37
N LEU A 29 -1.86 -2.30 -7.31
CA LEU A 29 -1.70 -1.83 -5.94
C LEU A 29 -0.34 -1.15 -5.71
N ILE A 30 0.72 -1.61 -6.37
CA ILE A 30 2.01 -0.90 -6.39
C ILE A 30 1.88 0.40 -7.22
N ALA A 31 1.39 0.32 -8.45
CA ALA A 31 1.30 1.46 -9.38
C ALA A 31 0.50 2.64 -8.79
N ARG A 32 -0.65 2.36 -8.17
CA ARG A 32 -1.53 3.39 -7.60
C ARG A 32 -0.93 4.20 -6.46
N ASN A 33 0.21 3.75 -5.91
CA ASN A 33 0.96 4.44 -4.86
C ASN A 33 2.09 5.33 -5.42
N VAL A 34 2.26 5.44 -6.74
CA VAL A 34 3.35 6.21 -7.35
C VAL A 34 2.79 7.41 -8.11
N PRO A 35 3.05 8.67 -7.69
CA PRO A 35 2.49 9.87 -8.32
C PRO A 35 2.74 10.07 -9.82
N TRP A 36 3.66 9.30 -10.40
CA TRP A 36 4.03 9.36 -11.83
C TRP A 36 3.43 8.21 -12.65
N CYS A 37 2.60 7.37 -12.06
CA CYS A 37 1.85 6.32 -12.74
C CYS A 37 0.42 6.80 -13.02
N ASP A 38 -0.16 6.38 -14.14
CA ASP A 38 -1.54 6.73 -14.52
C ASP A 38 -2.56 6.17 -13.51
N GLU A 39 -2.22 5.07 -12.84
CA GLU A 39 -3.01 4.44 -11.79
C GLU A 39 -2.99 5.21 -10.46
N TYR A 40 -2.18 6.26 -10.33
CA TYR A 40 -2.00 6.97 -9.07
C TYR A 40 -3.34 7.44 -8.49
N ASP A 41 -3.56 7.07 -7.24
CA ASP A 41 -4.77 7.42 -6.51
C ASP A 41 -4.42 8.24 -5.26
N TYR A 42 -5.04 9.41 -5.10
CA TYR A 42 -4.92 10.23 -3.90
C TYR A 42 -5.46 9.55 -2.63
N LEU A 43 -6.26 8.49 -2.80
CA LEU A 43 -6.75 7.62 -1.74
C LEU A 43 -5.85 6.40 -1.47
N SER A 44 -4.76 6.20 -2.23
CA SER A 44 -3.73 5.19 -1.95
C SER A 44 -3.00 5.46 -0.62
N PHE A 45 -2.13 4.53 -0.21
CA PHE A 45 -1.34 4.70 1.01
C PHE A 45 -0.44 5.94 0.92
N THR A 46 0.37 6.07 -0.14
CA THR A 46 1.24 7.24 -0.33
C THR A 46 0.45 8.52 -0.56
N GLY A 47 -0.68 8.46 -1.28
CA GLY A 47 -1.57 9.60 -1.48
C GLY A 47 -2.13 10.16 -0.17
N ARG A 48 -2.54 9.27 0.76
CA ARG A 48 -2.99 9.66 2.10
C ARG A 48 -1.86 10.15 3.00
N MET A 49 -0.68 9.55 2.90
CA MET A 49 0.51 10.01 3.61
C MET A 49 0.87 11.44 3.17
N HIS A 50 0.94 11.70 1.87
CA HIS A 50 1.28 13.02 1.34
C HIS A 50 0.17 14.06 1.59
N GLY A 51 -1.05 13.80 1.10
CA GLY A 51 -2.12 14.79 1.10
C GLY A 51 -2.85 14.96 2.43
N ARG A 52 -2.96 13.90 3.23
CA ARG A 52 -3.73 13.91 4.50
C ARG A 52 -2.85 13.80 5.75
N ARG A 53 -1.56 13.51 5.58
CA ARG A 53 -0.62 13.25 6.69
C ARG A 53 -1.13 12.15 7.62
N LYS A 54 -1.75 11.13 7.05
CA LYS A 54 -2.37 10.02 7.79
C LYS A 54 -1.83 8.68 7.33
N TRP A 55 -1.43 7.86 8.30
CA TRP A 55 -1.15 6.46 8.11
C TRP A 55 -2.47 5.69 7.99
N SER A 56 -2.81 5.27 6.78
CA SER A 56 -4.00 4.46 6.55
C SER A 56 -3.64 2.98 6.68
N ARG A 57 -3.98 2.36 7.82
CA ARG A 57 -3.70 0.94 8.07
C ARG A 57 -4.26 0.04 6.96
N LYS A 58 -5.52 0.26 6.56
CA LYS A 58 -6.16 -0.49 5.46
C LYS A 58 -5.39 -0.41 4.15
N GLU A 59 -4.94 0.78 3.77
CA GLU A 59 -4.22 0.96 2.50
C GLU A 59 -2.77 0.47 2.59
N TYR A 60 -2.14 0.59 3.75
CA TYR A 60 -0.84 -0.01 4.00
C TYR A 60 -0.90 -1.54 3.90
N TRP A 61 -1.93 -2.18 4.44
CA TRP A 61 -2.10 -3.63 4.33
C TRP A 61 -2.23 -4.11 2.89
N LYS A 62 -2.96 -3.39 2.04
CA LYS A 62 -3.03 -3.70 0.60
C LYS A 62 -1.64 -3.61 -0.06
N LEU A 63 -0.89 -2.55 0.24
CA LEU A 63 0.46 -2.35 -0.27
C LEU A 63 1.43 -3.45 0.20
N GLU A 64 1.43 -3.76 1.49
CA GLU A 64 2.24 -4.84 2.05
C GLU A 64 1.86 -6.18 1.41
N TRP A 65 0.58 -6.49 1.32
CA TRP A 65 0.10 -7.71 0.66
C TRP A 65 0.62 -7.81 -0.77
N ALA A 66 0.52 -6.74 -1.55
CA ALA A 66 1.02 -6.71 -2.93
C ALA A 66 2.52 -7.02 -3.01
N LEU A 67 3.34 -6.50 -2.09
CA LEU A 67 4.77 -6.84 -2.05
C LEU A 67 5.01 -8.32 -1.78
N TYR A 68 4.25 -8.95 -0.87
CA TYR A 68 4.35 -10.39 -0.63
C TYR A 68 3.93 -11.22 -1.84
N GLN A 69 2.91 -10.80 -2.60
CA GLN A 69 2.49 -11.53 -3.79
C GLN A 69 3.52 -11.44 -4.93
N LEU A 70 4.26 -10.33 -4.99
CA LEU A 70 5.19 -10.04 -6.08
C LEU A 70 6.62 -10.51 -5.79
N VAL A 71 6.97 -10.89 -4.55
CA VAL A 71 8.37 -11.20 -4.17
C VAL A 71 8.96 -12.43 -4.87
N ASP A 72 8.12 -13.36 -5.32
CA ASP A 72 8.52 -14.60 -5.97
C ASP A 72 8.22 -14.60 -7.49
N GLU A 73 7.84 -13.45 -8.07
CA GLU A 73 7.53 -13.36 -9.50
C GLU A 73 8.79 -13.63 -10.33
N GLU A 74 8.76 -14.64 -11.21
CA GLU A 74 9.93 -15.06 -12.00
C GLU A 74 10.47 -13.92 -12.91
N ASP A 75 9.57 -13.07 -13.42
CA ASP A 75 9.88 -11.93 -14.28
C ASP A 75 9.86 -10.59 -13.52
N PHE A 76 10.78 -10.44 -12.58
CA PHE A 76 10.99 -9.20 -11.83
C PHE A 76 11.43 -8.04 -12.73
N SER A 77 10.47 -7.21 -13.17
CA SER A 77 10.76 -6.08 -14.05
C SER A 77 11.49 -4.93 -13.34
N GLN A 78 12.38 -4.23 -14.05
CA GLN A 78 13.02 -2.99 -13.56
C GLN A 78 11.98 -1.94 -13.17
N GLU A 79 10.84 -1.93 -13.85
CA GLU A 79 9.74 -1.01 -13.59
C GLU A 79 9.12 -1.27 -12.21
N LEU A 80 8.89 -2.54 -11.84
CA LEU A 80 8.40 -2.92 -10.52
C LEU A 80 9.36 -2.46 -9.41
N TYR A 81 10.67 -2.70 -9.58
CA TYR A 81 11.71 -2.24 -8.64
C TYR A 81 11.68 -0.72 -8.47
N TRP A 82 11.62 0.01 -9.58
CA TRP A 82 11.55 1.45 -9.57
C TRP A 82 10.31 1.94 -8.81
N ARG A 83 9.12 1.38 -9.10
CA ARG A 83 7.87 1.75 -8.42
C ARG A 83 7.94 1.48 -6.91
N ALA A 84 8.36 0.28 -6.51
CA ALA A 84 8.53 -0.08 -5.11
C ALA A 84 9.55 0.84 -4.41
N PHE A 85 10.68 1.14 -5.04
CA PHE A 85 11.68 2.05 -4.50
C PHE A 85 11.15 3.47 -4.32
N LYS A 86 10.33 3.96 -5.26
CA LYS A 86 9.69 5.29 -5.13
C LYS A 86 8.76 5.35 -3.92
N ILE A 87 7.96 4.31 -3.70
CA ILE A 87 7.07 4.22 -2.53
C ILE A 87 7.90 4.21 -1.24
N PHE A 88 8.95 3.39 -1.18
CA PHE A 88 9.87 3.34 -0.06
C PHE A 88 10.47 4.71 0.25
N SER A 89 11.08 5.36 -0.75
CA SER A 89 11.77 6.64 -0.61
C SER A 89 10.84 7.76 -0.12
N ILE A 90 9.66 7.91 -0.72
CA ILE A 90 8.69 8.94 -0.33
C ILE A 90 8.21 8.74 1.11
N THR A 91 7.97 7.49 1.49
CA THR A 91 7.49 7.18 2.84
C THR A 91 8.58 7.37 3.88
N GLN A 92 9.83 6.95 3.59
CA GLN A 92 10.98 7.22 4.46
C GLN A 92 11.22 8.72 4.65
N ASN A 93 11.11 9.51 3.57
CA ASN A 93 11.19 10.97 3.68
C ASN A 93 10.09 11.54 4.58
N SER A 94 8.86 11.01 4.48
CA SER A 94 7.75 11.42 5.36
C SER A 94 8.03 11.11 6.84
N PHE A 95 8.68 9.97 7.14
CA PHE A 95 9.14 9.67 8.50
C PHE A 95 10.23 10.64 8.95
N THR A 96 11.26 10.89 8.13
CA THR A 96 12.34 11.83 8.45
C THR A 96 11.80 13.24 8.73
N SER A 97 10.90 13.73 7.87
CA SER A 97 10.19 14.99 8.06
C SER A 97 9.35 15.02 9.34
N HIS A 98 8.67 13.92 9.69
CA HIS A 98 7.96 13.85 10.98
C HIS A 98 8.91 14.03 12.17
N TYR A 99 10.13 13.49 12.10
CA TYR A 99 11.10 13.58 13.20
C TYR A 99 11.92 14.88 13.21
N ASP A 100 12.03 15.62 12.10
CA ASP A 100 12.71 16.93 12.11
C ASP A 100 11.81 17.99 12.81
N PRO A 101 12.27 18.62 13.91
CA PRO A 101 11.52 19.68 14.57
C PRO A 101 11.35 20.94 13.72
N ARG A 102 12.17 21.13 12.68
CA ARG A 102 12.11 22.27 11.74
C ARG A 102 11.16 22.01 10.58
N ASP A 103 10.73 20.77 10.37
CA ASP A 103 9.78 20.42 9.33
C ASP A 103 8.33 20.50 9.88
N LEU A 104 7.45 21.16 9.12
CA LEU A 104 6.04 21.35 9.44
C LEU A 104 5.17 20.11 9.16
N TYR A 105 5.76 19.08 8.53
CA TYR A 105 5.08 17.82 8.28
C TYR A 105 5.06 16.96 9.54
N LYS A 106 3.85 16.54 9.96
CA LYS A 106 3.63 15.58 11.05
C LYS A 106 2.52 14.61 10.65
N ILE A 107 2.80 13.31 10.72
CA ILE A 107 1.79 12.24 10.68
C ILE A 107 0.85 12.39 11.88
N ARG A 108 -0.46 12.51 11.64
CA ARG A 108 -1.42 13.05 12.62
C ARG A 108 -2.20 12.01 13.42
N ASN A 109 -2.20 10.75 13.02
CA ASN A 109 -3.12 9.73 13.55
C ASN A 109 -2.41 8.55 14.23
N LEU A 110 -1.19 8.79 14.71
CA LEU A 110 -0.37 7.78 15.40
C LEU A 110 0.30 8.40 16.61
N LYS A 111 0.41 7.62 17.68
CA LYS A 111 1.27 7.93 18.82
C LYS A 111 2.73 7.69 18.44
N ARG A 112 3.63 8.23 19.25
CA ARG A 112 5.09 8.10 19.04
C ARG A 112 5.56 6.65 19.05
N SER A 113 5.04 5.80 19.94
CA SER A 113 5.38 4.37 19.98
C SER A 113 4.96 3.65 18.70
N GLU A 114 3.70 3.85 18.29
CA GLU A 114 3.15 3.28 17.06
C GLU A 114 3.98 3.71 15.84
N LEU A 115 4.40 4.98 15.76
CA LEU A 115 5.26 5.51 14.69
C LEU A 115 6.60 4.80 14.56
N TYR A 116 7.22 4.40 15.67
CA TYR A 116 8.46 3.63 15.62
C TYR A 116 8.21 2.22 15.08
N GLU A 117 7.20 1.53 15.59
CA GLU A 117 6.83 0.18 15.17
C GLU A 117 6.48 0.12 13.68
N ILE A 118 5.59 1.00 13.21
CA ILE A 118 5.20 1.01 11.79
C ILE A 118 6.35 1.40 10.87
N ARG A 119 7.29 2.24 11.31
CA ARG A 119 8.49 2.59 10.52
C ARG A 119 9.40 1.37 10.39
N GLN A 120 9.61 0.62 11.47
CA GLN A 120 10.44 -0.58 11.43
C GLN A 120 9.81 -1.65 10.56
N ARG A 121 8.51 -1.91 10.72
CA ARG A 121 7.77 -2.83 9.85
C ARG A 121 7.87 -2.41 8.39
N PHE A 122 7.51 -1.16 8.06
CA PHE A 122 7.58 -0.64 6.70
C PHE A 122 8.98 -0.85 6.10
N ARG A 123 10.04 -0.52 6.85
CA ARG A 123 11.40 -0.72 6.39
C ARG A 123 11.70 -2.20 6.13
N SER A 124 11.43 -3.07 7.09
CA SER A 124 11.71 -4.51 6.96
C SER A 124 10.94 -5.20 5.83
N VAL A 125 9.69 -4.80 5.57
CA VAL A 125 8.88 -5.34 4.46
C VAL A 125 9.49 -4.97 3.12
N PHE A 126 9.86 -3.70 2.92
CA PHE A 126 10.47 -3.25 1.67
C PHE A 126 11.89 -3.81 1.48
N GLU A 127 12.71 -3.86 2.54
CA GLU A 127 14.03 -4.51 2.48
C GLU A 127 13.90 -6.01 2.16
N GLY A 128 12.91 -6.68 2.72
CA GLY A 128 12.57 -8.07 2.38
C GLY A 128 12.17 -8.22 0.93
N PHE A 129 11.32 -7.33 0.42
CA PHE A 129 10.92 -7.33 -0.99
C PHE A 129 12.11 -7.16 -1.93
N PHE A 130 12.97 -6.17 -1.69
CA PHE A 130 14.15 -5.93 -2.54
C PHE A 130 15.22 -7.02 -2.45
N SER A 131 15.21 -7.83 -1.38
CA SER A 131 16.15 -8.94 -1.21
C SER A 131 15.58 -10.29 -1.64
N GLY A 132 14.30 -10.36 -2.01
CA GLY A 132 13.61 -11.63 -2.24
C GLY A 132 13.38 -12.45 -0.96
N GLN A 133 13.48 -11.84 0.22
CA GLN A 133 13.40 -12.52 1.52
C GLN A 133 12.40 -11.80 2.44
N MET A 134 11.12 -12.09 2.29
CA MET A 134 10.08 -11.45 3.10
C MET A 134 10.20 -11.81 4.59
N PRO A 135 10.01 -10.85 5.51
CA PRO A 135 10.01 -11.12 6.94
C PRO A 135 8.85 -12.04 7.33
N SER A 136 9.04 -12.88 8.36
CA SER A 136 7.94 -13.71 8.87
C SER A 136 6.93 -12.86 9.64
N LEU A 137 5.63 -13.04 9.34
CA LEU A 137 4.53 -12.30 9.97
C LEU A 137 4.43 -12.51 11.48
N LYS A 138 5.01 -13.60 12.02
CA LYS A 138 5.05 -13.89 13.46
C LYS A 138 5.84 -12.86 14.28
N TYR A 139 6.68 -12.05 13.63
CA TYR A 139 7.46 -11.00 14.30
C TYR A 139 6.70 -9.68 14.45
N TYR A 140 5.50 -9.57 13.90
CA TYR A 140 4.65 -8.39 14.05
C TYR A 140 3.52 -8.66 15.05
N GLU A 141 3.33 -7.74 16.01
CA GLU A 141 2.24 -7.83 16.98
C GLU A 141 0.86 -7.76 16.30
N GLU A 142 0.70 -6.81 15.39
CA GLU A 142 -0.48 -6.71 14.53
C GLU A 142 -0.17 -7.40 13.19
N GLN A 143 -0.86 -8.50 12.88
CA GLN A 143 -0.68 -9.18 11.59
C GLN A 143 -1.57 -8.57 10.51
N ASN A 144 -1.12 -8.60 9.25
CA ASN A 144 -1.92 -8.14 8.14
C ASN A 144 -2.96 -9.21 7.79
N PRO A 145 -4.27 -8.95 7.93
CA PRO A 145 -5.31 -9.96 7.73
C PRO A 145 -5.32 -10.53 6.30
N LEU A 146 -4.86 -9.75 5.30
CA LEU A 146 -4.78 -10.19 3.91
C LEU A 146 -3.71 -11.28 3.68
N LEU A 147 -2.80 -11.48 4.63
CA LEU A 147 -1.72 -12.46 4.58
C LEU A 147 -1.92 -13.63 5.54
N ILE A 148 -2.92 -13.56 6.43
CA ILE A 148 -3.24 -14.65 7.38
C ILE A 148 -4.27 -15.60 6.77
N ASP A 149 -5.18 -15.09 5.94
CA ASP A 149 -6.28 -15.84 5.33
C ASP A 149 -5.87 -16.69 4.10
N GLN A 150 -4.57 -16.86 3.87
CA GLN A 150 -4.01 -17.62 2.75
C GLN A 150 -3.39 -18.97 3.17
N GLY A 151 -3.75 -19.49 4.36
CA GLY A 151 -3.30 -20.80 4.84
C GLY A 151 -4.32 -21.52 5.72
N ASP A 152 -5.23 -22.24 5.07
CA ASP A 152 -5.32 -23.73 5.09
C ASP A 152 -6.02 -24.20 3.79
#